data_AF-A0A1F9QGX6-F1
#
_entry.id   AF-A0A1F9QGX6-F1
#
_cell.length_a   1.000
_cell.length_b   1.000
_cell.length_c   1.000
_cell.angle_alpha   90.00
_cell.angle_beta   90.00
_cell.angle_gamma   90.00
#
_symmetry.space_group_name_H-M   'P 1'
#
loop_
_entity.id
_entity.type
_entity.pdbx_description
1 polymer ?
#
loop_
_entity_poly.entity_id
_entity_poly.type
_entity_poly.pdbx_seq_one_letter_code
_entity_poly.pdbx_strand_id
1 'polypeptide(L)'
;MAAAQTKSAHDRPLDHKNYYRLPWSANDNACAWLEPTKNCNMACEGCYSANDTGVHKTLHQVRQDLDVIGRYRNTHTVMISGGDPLTHPQVEDVVRLVSARGYVPVLLTNGLALTPRLLDGLKRAGLKGFNFHVDSRQKRPGWTGRNEIELNELRRTYAEMVARPGGLTCSFHTTVYGDTLKHVPGILKWAQRHIESVHLMTFIAFRTFREYMPEGRFEYFANGKKVALPAASDDAGGAASRTDITSREIVREIRREYPDFEPCGYLGGTEDHDALKWLFTIRIGKNDGIYGCLGPKLMEIFQIFHHMFTGKYRANIPPGIRAASKWLFPAALIDKPAAMAFRRYLSACLKDPSKLLSPVHTQEVVILQPPDILADGRQSMCDACPDMTVWNGRLVWSCRLEELTRFGCFLTPVPKPEQP
;
A
#
# COMPACT_ATOMS: atom_id res chain seq x y z
N MET A 1 35.94 -21.23 -21.55
CA MET A 1 35.00 -21.63 -20.48
C MET A 1 34.61 -20.38 -19.72
N ALA A 2 33.43 -19.81 -20.00
CA ALA A 2 32.95 -18.62 -19.33
C ALA A 2 32.60 -18.99 -17.87
N ALA A 3 33.26 -18.34 -16.92
CA ALA A 3 32.92 -18.45 -15.51
C ALA A 3 31.45 -18.02 -15.34
N ALA A 4 30.61 -18.95 -14.88
CA ALA A 4 29.27 -18.62 -14.44
C ALA A 4 29.39 -17.64 -13.27
N GLN A 5 29.20 -16.35 -13.55
CA GLN A 5 29.05 -15.33 -12.52
C GLN A 5 27.92 -15.79 -11.60
N THR A 6 28.28 -16.13 -10.37
CA THR A 6 27.33 -16.41 -9.31
C THR A 6 26.54 -15.13 -9.11
N LYS A 7 25.33 -15.06 -9.67
CA LYS A 7 24.44 -13.90 -9.51
C LYS A 7 24.28 -13.64 -8.00
N SER A 8 24.55 -12.41 -7.57
CA SER A 8 24.36 -11.99 -6.18
C SER A 8 22.93 -12.32 -5.73
N ALA A 9 22.74 -12.70 -4.46
CA ALA A 9 21.43 -13.07 -3.92
C ALA A 9 20.35 -11.98 -4.14
N HIS A 10 20.77 -10.72 -4.28
CA HIS A 10 19.91 -9.56 -4.53
C HIS A 10 19.41 -9.47 -5.98
N ASP A 11 20.14 -10.04 -6.95
CA ASP A 11 19.80 -10.02 -8.38
C ASP A 11 18.90 -11.19 -8.81
N ARG A 12 18.42 -11.98 -7.86
CA ARG A 12 17.51 -13.09 -8.14
C ARG A 12 16.23 -12.55 -8.80
N PRO A 13 15.87 -13.05 -10.00
CA PRO A 13 14.68 -12.56 -10.70
C PRO A 13 13.41 -12.89 -9.90
N LEU A 14 12.42 -12.01 -9.99
CA LEU A 14 11.06 -12.29 -9.52
C LEU A 14 10.31 -12.97 -10.66
N ASP A 15 9.83 -14.18 -10.44
CA ASP A 15 8.98 -14.89 -11.40
C ASP A 15 7.62 -15.11 -10.75
N HIS A 16 6.59 -14.54 -11.37
CA HIS A 16 5.22 -14.56 -10.85
C HIS A 16 4.69 -15.99 -10.65
N LYS A 17 5.22 -16.97 -11.38
CA LYS A 17 4.86 -18.40 -11.25
C LYS A 17 5.25 -18.98 -9.89
N ASN A 18 6.13 -18.33 -9.15
CA ASN A 18 6.55 -18.75 -7.80
C ASN A 18 5.71 -18.11 -6.69
N TYR A 19 4.74 -17.25 -7.02
CA TYR A 19 3.94 -16.52 -6.05
C TYR A 19 2.45 -16.85 -6.22
N TYR A 20 1.70 -16.69 -5.14
CA TYR A 20 0.25 -16.85 -5.21
C TYR A 20 -0.38 -15.65 -5.93
N ARG A 21 -0.95 -15.87 -7.12
CA ARG A 21 -1.79 -14.87 -7.77
C ARG A 21 -3.05 -14.72 -6.93
N LEU A 22 -3.22 -13.57 -6.27
CA LEU A 22 -4.40 -13.36 -5.43
C LEU A 22 -5.66 -13.52 -6.28
N PRO A 23 -6.70 -14.22 -5.78
CA PRO A 23 -7.93 -14.52 -6.51
C PRO A 23 -8.89 -13.31 -6.54
N TRP A 24 -8.37 -12.11 -6.30
CA TRP A 24 -9.16 -10.90 -6.26
C TRP A 24 -9.62 -10.53 -7.68
N SER A 25 -10.80 -9.95 -7.76
CA SER A 25 -11.42 -9.48 -9.00
C SER A 25 -11.98 -8.06 -8.81
N ALA A 26 -12.65 -7.53 -9.84
CA ALA A 26 -13.32 -6.23 -9.73
C ALA A 26 -14.46 -6.24 -8.69
N ASN A 27 -15.17 -7.37 -8.59
CA ASN A 27 -16.40 -7.50 -7.78
C ASN A 27 -16.22 -8.33 -6.50
N ASP A 28 -15.12 -9.09 -6.37
CA ASP A 28 -14.76 -9.80 -5.15
C ASP A 28 -13.31 -9.46 -4.80
N ASN A 29 -13.13 -8.56 -3.83
CA ASN A 29 -11.84 -7.94 -3.56
C ASN A 29 -11.69 -7.63 -2.08
N ALA A 30 -10.53 -7.90 -1.50
CA ALA A 30 -10.31 -7.70 -0.07
C ALA A 30 -10.46 -6.24 0.40
N CYS A 31 -10.31 -5.27 -0.52
CA CYS A 31 -10.43 -3.84 -0.21
C CYS A 31 -11.37 -3.06 -1.15
N ALA A 32 -11.93 -1.98 -0.62
CA ALA A 32 -12.50 -0.87 -1.37
C ALA A 32 -11.96 0.47 -0.84
N TRP A 33 -12.08 1.52 -1.64
CA TRP A 33 -11.59 2.86 -1.33
C TRP A 33 -12.74 3.85 -1.15
N LEU A 34 -12.69 4.65 -0.09
CA LEU A 34 -13.68 5.68 0.21
C LEU A 34 -12.98 7.03 0.37
N GLU A 35 -13.37 8.01 -0.45
CA GLU A 35 -12.89 9.41 -0.35
C GLU A 35 -14.00 10.32 0.18
N PRO A 36 -14.14 10.49 1.52
CA PRO A 36 -15.12 11.39 2.12
C PRO A 36 -14.73 12.87 1.99
N THR A 37 -13.48 13.20 1.65
CA THR A 37 -12.99 14.58 1.61
C THR A 37 -11.94 14.76 0.52
N LYS A 38 -11.93 15.93 -0.14
CA LYS A 38 -10.83 16.38 -1.00
C LYS A 38 -9.90 17.36 -0.30
N ASN A 39 -10.30 17.85 0.88
CA ASN A 39 -9.47 18.70 1.72
C ASN A 39 -8.30 17.92 2.34
N CYS A 40 -7.10 18.50 2.28
CA CYS A 40 -5.89 18.05 2.95
C CYS A 40 -5.21 19.24 3.64
N ASN A 41 -4.63 19.01 4.83
CA ASN A 41 -3.87 19.99 5.60
C ASN A 41 -2.35 19.97 5.31
N MET A 42 -1.95 19.36 4.19
CA MET A 42 -0.57 19.19 3.77
C MET A 42 -0.49 19.13 2.23
N ALA A 43 0.65 19.54 1.67
CA ALA A 43 0.98 19.38 0.26
C ALA A 43 2.15 18.40 0.09
N CYS A 44 2.07 17.55 -0.92
CA CYS A 44 3.04 16.50 -1.21
C CYS A 44 3.42 16.52 -2.69
N GLU A 45 4.70 16.37 -3.01
CA GLU A 45 5.19 16.29 -4.39
C GLU A 45 4.52 15.13 -5.16
N GLY A 46 4.30 13.99 -4.49
CA GLY A 46 3.67 12.80 -5.07
C GLY A 46 2.15 12.72 -4.95
N CYS A 47 1.45 13.83 -4.68
CA CYS A 47 0.00 13.80 -4.61
C CYS A 47 -0.62 13.59 -5.99
N TYR A 48 -1.47 12.57 -6.13
CA TYR A 48 -2.20 12.31 -7.39
C TYR A 48 -3.58 12.97 -7.43
N SER A 49 -4.08 13.51 -6.32
CA SER A 49 -5.37 14.20 -6.20
C SER A 49 -5.17 15.71 -6.04
N ALA A 50 -6.08 16.51 -6.58
CA ALA A 50 -6.15 17.93 -6.22
C ALA A 50 -6.54 18.07 -4.74
N ASN A 51 -6.00 19.11 -4.08
CA ASN A 51 -6.39 19.49 -2.73
C ASN A 51 -7.47 20.59 -2.79
N ASP A 52 -8.73 20.19 -2.66
CA ASP A 52 -9.84 21.13 -2.68
C ASP A 52 -10.22 21.52 -1.24
N THR A 53 -9.77 22.71 -0.82
CA THR A 53 -9.93 23.18 0.57
C THR A 53 -11.41 23.30 0.94
N GLY A 54 -11.77 22.74 2.09
CA GLY A 54 -13.14 22.75 2.62
C GLY A 54 -14.14 21.85 1.89
N VAL A 55 -13.70 21.07 0.88
CA VAL A 55 -14.59 20.18 0.14
C VAL A 55 -14.71 18.83 0.85
N HIS A 56 -15.87 18.62 1.47
CA HIS A 56 -16.23 17.42 2.20
C HIS A 56 -17.55 16.84 1.68
N LYS A 57 -17.63 15.51 1.56
CA LYS A 57 -18.90 14.83 1.31
C LYS A 57 -19.74 14.85 2.58
N THR A 58 -21.03 15.15 2.44
CA THR A 58 -21.99 14.95 3.53
C THR A 58 -22.05 13.47 3.93
N LEU A 59 -22.49 13.17 5.15
CA LEU A 59 -22.74 11.78 5.57
C LEU A 59 -23.76 11.06 4.67
N HIS A 60 -24.67 11.80 4.04
CA HIS A 60 -25.58 11.24 3.04
C HIS A 60 -24.83 10.76 1.79
N GLN A 61 -23.94 11.58 1.23
CA GLN A 61 -23.10 11.18 0.09
C GLN A 61 -22.15 10.02 0.45
N VAL A 62 -21.57 10.03 1.65
CA VAL A 62 -20.76 8.91 2.14
C VAL A 62 -21.58 7.62 2.22
N ARG A 63 -22.84 7.70 2.69
CA ARG A 63 -23.77 6.55 2.67
C ARG A 63 -24.01 6.06 1.25
N GLN A 64 -24.26 6.94 0.29
CA GLN A 64 -24.45 6.58 -1.12
C GLN A 64 -23.22 5.89 -1.70
N ASP A 65 -22.01 6.38 -1.41
CA ASP A 65 -20.77 5.73 -1.85
C ASP A 65 -20.63 4.32 -1.25
N LEU A 66 -20.95 4.16 0.03
CA LEU A 66 -20.92 2.84 0.67
C LEU A 66 -21.98 1.88 0.09
N ASP A 67 -23.13 2.40 -0.33
CA ASP A 67 -24.17 1.60 -0.97
C ASP A 67 -23.72 1.15 -2.38
N VAL A 68 -23.00 2.00 -3.12
CA VAL A 68 -22.36 1.65 -4.39
C VAL A 68 -21.27 0.59 -4.19
N ILE A 69 -20.40 0.77 -3.19
CA ILE A 69 -19.37 -0.21 -2.83
C ILE A 69 -20.02 -1.55 -2.51
N GLY A 70 -21.02 -1.58 -1.62
CA GLY A 70 -21.71 -2.81 -1.24
C GLY A 70 -22.50 -3.46 -2.37
N ARG A 71 -22.99 -2.68 -3.34
CA ARG A 71 -23.68 -3.19 -4.54
C ARG A 71 -22.73 -3.89 -5.51
N TYR A 72 -21.54 -3.33 -5.73
CA TYR A 72 -20.65 -3.81 -6.80
C TYR A 72 -19.47 -4.65 -6.31
N ARG A 73 -19.11 -4.55 -5.04
CA ARG A 73 -17.91 -5.19 -4.51
C ARG A 73 -18.14 -5.89 -3.18
N ASN A 74 -17.94 -7.19 -3.18
CA ASN A 74 -17.77 -7.97 -1.97
C ASN A 74 -16.40 -7.66 -1.36
N THR A 75 -16.38 -7.01 -0.20
CA THR A 75 -15.13 -6.55 0.44
C THR A 75 -15.12 -6.71 1.94
N HIS A 76 -13.91 -6.88 2.49
CA HIS A 76 -13.66 -6.98 3.92
C HIS A 76 -13.29 -5.63 4.51
N THR A 77 -12.36 -4.90 3.88
CA THR A 77 -11.81 -3.65 4.41
C THR A 77 -12.21 -2.47 3.54
N VAL A 78 -12.60 -1.36 4.16
CA VAL A 78 -12.77 -0.08 3.48
C VAL A 78 -11.64 0.85 3.93
N MET A 79 -10.79 1.22 2.98
CA MET A 79 -9.75 2.23 3.16
C MET A 79 -10.38 3.61 3.03
N ILE A 80 -10.40 4.35 4.13
CA ILE A 80 -10.93 5.71 4.20
C ILE A 80 -9.76 6.67 3.95
N SER A 81 -9.82 7.43 2.85
CA SER A 81 -8.73 8.23 2.29
C SER A 81 -9.25 9.56 1.73
N GLY A 82 -8.70 10.07 0.61
CA GLY A 82 -9.10 11.30 -0.07
C GLY A 82 -7.97 12.31 -0.11
N GLY A 83 -8.25 13.56 0.29
CA GLY A 83 -7.21 14.50 0.71
C GLY A 83 -6.50 13.97 1.96
N ASP A 84 -6.94 14.41 3.13
CA ASP A 84 -6.65 13.67 4.37
C ASP A 84 -7.96 13.47 5.17
N PRO A 85 -8.34 12.21 5.48
CA PRO A 85 -9.64 11.91 6.08
C PRO A 85 -9.79 12.49 7.49
N LEU A 86 -8.71 12.75 8.22
CA LEU A 86 -8.79 13.37 9.55
C LEU A 86 -9.20 14.85 9.49
N THR A 87 -9.17 15.47 8.30
CA THR A 87 -9.67 16.83 8.11
C THR A 87 -11.18 16.89 7.93
N HIS A 88 -11.85 15.74 7.74
CA HIS A 88 -13.30 15.72 7.63
C HIS A 88 -13.96 16.02 8.98
N PRO A 89 -14.84 17.02 9.11
CA PRO A 89 -15.39 17.47 10.40
C PRO A 89 -16.18 16.37 11.13
N GLN A 90 -16.70 15.39 10.39
CA GLN A 90 -17.46 14.24 10.91
C GLN A 90 -16.72 12.90 10.69
N VAL A 91 -15.38 12.87 10.73
CA VAL A 91 -14.60 11.65 10.44
C VAL A 91 -14.99 10.46 11.34
N GLU A 92 -15.31 10.69 12.62
CA GLU A 92 -15.79 9.63 13.52
C GLU A 92 -17.13 9.03 13.03
N ASP A 93 -18.03 9.85 12.50
CA ASP A 93 -19.30 9.39 11.92
C ASP A 93 -19.08 8.60 10.62
N VAL A 94 -18.14 9.03 9.79
CA VAL A 94 -17.73 8.28 8.58
C VAL A 94 -17.24 6.89 8.96
N VAL A 95 -16.33 6.79 9.93
CA VAL A 95 -15.84 5.50 10.45
C VAL A 95 -16.99 4.64 10.98
N ARG A 96 -17.94 5.24 11.72
CA ARG A 96 -19.10 4.52 12.23
C ARG A 96 -20.01 3.99 11.12
N LEU A 97 -20.22 4.77 10.05
CA LEU A 97 -21.00 4.33 8.88
C LEU A 97 -20.37 3.14 8.16
N VAL A 98 -19.04 3.11 8.08
CA VAL A 98 -18.30 1.97 7.51
C VAL A 98 -18.41 0.75 8.43
N SER A 99 -18.13 0.92 9.72
CA SER A 99 -18.17 -0.18 10.69
C SER A 99 -19.57 -0.78 10.85
N ALA A 100 -20.62 0.04 10.81
CA ALA A 100 -22.01 -0.41 10.96
C ALA A 100 -22.48 -1.32 9.82
N ARG A 101 -21.79 -1.30 8.66
CA ARG A 101 -22.02 -2.22 7.53
C ARG A 101 -21.25 -3.54 7.64
N GLY A 102 -20.53 -3.76 8.74
CA GLY A 102 -19.70 -4.95 8.93
C GLY A 102 -18.39 -4.93 8.12
N TYR A 103 -18.00 -3.78 7.58
CA TYR A 103 -16.66 -3.58 7.01
C TYR A 103 -15.65 -3.29 8.11
N VAL A 104 -14.37 -3.55 7.81
CA VAL A 104 -13.23 -3.15 8.62
C VAL A 104 -12.79 -1.74 8.16
N PRO A 105 -13.06 -0.67 8.94
CA PRO A 105 -12.55 0.67 8.62
C PRO A 105 -11.06 0.80 8.95
N VAL A 106 -10.27 1.25 7.97
CA VAL A 106 -8.86 1.63 8.14
C VAL A 106 -8.66 3.02 7.53
N LEU A 107 -8.01 3.93 8.26
CA LEU A 107 -7.73 5.28 7.77
C LEU A 107 -6.37 5.33 7.09
N LEU A 108 -6.31 5.85 5.86
CA LEU A 108 -5.07 6.28 5.22
C LEU A 108 -4.91 7.78 5.44
N THR A 109 -3.90 8.19 6.20
CA THR A 109 -3.76 9.59 6.66
C THR A 109 -2.30 10.02 6.74
N ASN A 110 -2.03 11.32 6.60
CA ASN A 110 -0.74 11.93 6.91
C ASN A 110 -0.52 12.06 8.44
N GLY A 111 -1.56 11.85 9.26
CA GLY A 111 -1.50 11.86 10.73
C GLY A 111 -1.35 13.24 11.39
N LEU A 112 -1.30 14.34 10.62
CA LEU A 112 -1.03 15.68 11.15
C LEU A 112 -2.16 16.20 12.05
N ALA A 113 -3.41 15.90 11.71
CA ALA A 113 -4.58 16.27 12.51
C ALA A 113 -4.90 15.27 13.65
N LEU A 114 -4.13 14.18 13.78
CA LEU A 114 -4.41 13.15 14.78
C LEU A 114 -4.03 13.64 16.18
N THR A 115 -4.98 13.56 17.10
CA THR A 115 -4.76 13.81 18.53
C THR A 115 -5.17 12.58 19.34
N PRO A 116 -4.69 12.40 20.59
CA PRO A 116 -5.13 11.30 21.44
C PRO A 116 -6.65 11.24 21.63
N ARG A 117 -7.30 12.40 21.81
CA ARG A 117 -8.76 12.49 21.92
C ARG A 117 -9.46 11.99 20.66
N LEU A 118 -8.99 12.40 19.49
CA LEU A 118 -9.56 11.97 18.21
C LEU A 118 -9.30 10.47 17.97
N LEU A 119 -8.11 9.97 18.30
CA LEU A 119 -7.79 8.54 18.24
C LEU A 119 -8.77 7.70 19.06
N ASP A 120 -9.06 8.10 20.30
CA ASP A 120 -10.02 7.39 21.15
C ASP A 120 -11.44 7.45 20.57
N GLY A 121 -11.84 8.59 20.00
CA GLY A 121 -13.10 8.76 19.28
C GLY A 121 -13.24 7.81 18.09
N LEU A 122 -12.22 7.78 17.22
CA LEU A 122 -12.15 6.90 16.07
C LEU A 122 -12.20 5.42 16.45
N LYS A 123 -11.48 5.03 17.51
CA LYS A 123 -11.52 3.65 18.03
C LYS A 123 -12.92 3.28 18.53
N ARG A 124 -13.59 4.16 19.29
CA ARG A 124 -14.98 3.96 19.72
C ARG A 124 -15.96 3.90 18.55
N ALA A 125 -15.70 4.64 17.48
CA ALA A 125 -16.49 4.59 16.25
C ALA A 125 -16.32 3.28 15.46
N GLY A 126 -15.34 2.44 15.81
CA GLY A 126 -15.13 1.12 15.21
C GLY A 126 -13.86 1.01 14.36
N LEU A 127 -13.00 2.03 14.32
CA LEU A 127 -11.73 2.00 13.59
C LEU A 127 -10.91 0.76 13.93
N LYS A 128 -10.29 0.12 12.94
CA LYS A 128 -9.45 -1.07 13.12
C LYS A 128 -7.97 -0.85 12.85
N GLY A 129 -7.61 0.28 12.25
CA GLY A 129 -6.21 0.65 12.10
C GLY A 129 -5.95 1.92 11.31
N PHE A 130 -4.67 2.24 11.22
CA PHE A 130 -4.13 3.35 10.47
C PHE A 130 -3.05 2.88 9.50
N ASN A 131 -3.08 3.47 8.31
CA ASN A 131 -1.98 3.52 7.38
C ASN A 131 -1.49 4.96 7.34
N PHE A 132 -0.33 5.25 7.92
CA PHE A 132 0.23 6.59 7.91
C PHE A 132 1.09 6.80 6.67
N HIS A 133 0.81 7.83 5.89
CA HIS A 133 1.70 8.24 4.81
C HIS A 133 2.75 9.21 5.34
N VAL A 134 4.00 8.76 5.36
CA VAL A 134 5.16 9.55 5.78
C VAL A 134 6.26 9.37 4.74
N ASP A 135 6.62 10.44 4.05
CA ASP A 135 7.75 10.50 3.13
C ASP A 135 8.42 11.88 3.12
N SER A 136 9.64 11.92 2.58
CA SER A 136 10.54 13.09 2.57
C SER A 136 10.11 14.21 1.63
N ARG A 137 9.12 13.97 0.76
CA ARG A 137 8.60 14.95 -0.21
C ARG A 137 7.27 15.56 0.22
N GLN A 138 6.89 15.36 1.48
CA GLN A 138 5.81 16.05 2.15
C GLN A 138 6.28 17.39 2.72
N LYS A 139 5.53 18.47 2.46
CA LYS A 139 5.71 19.76 3.14
C LYS A 139 5.11 19.69 4.55
N ARG A 140 5.81 19.00 5.45
CA ARG A 140 5.34 18.73 6.82
C ARG A 140 5.98 19.67 7.85
N PRO A 141 5.19 20.38 8.68
CA PRO A 141 5.72 21.22 9.75
C PRO A 141 6.70 20.47 10.66
N GLY A 142 7.90 21.03 10.87
CA GLY A 142 8.96 20.45 11.71
C GLY A 142 9.79 19.33 11.05
N TRP A 143 9.39 18.84 9.87
CA TRP A 143 10.03 17.70 9.20
C TRP A 143 10.44 17.99 7.75
N THR A 144 10.15 19.17 7.21
CA THR A 144 10.60 19.59 5.87
C THR A 144 12.11 19.45 5.73
N GLY A 145 12.56 18.85 4.62
CA GLY A 145 13.98 18.65 4.30
C GLY A 145 14.63 17.44 4.96
N ARG A 146 13.91 16.70 5.80
CA ARG A 146 14.40 15.44 6.40
C ARG A 146 14.34 14.30 5.38
N ASN A 147 15.35 13.43 5.42
CA ASN A 147 15.34 12.22 4.60
C ASN A 147 14.45 11.12 5.22
N GLU A 148 14.26 10.04 4.47
CA GLU A 148 13.40 8.92 4.89
C GLU A 148 13.82 8.24 6.20
N ILE A 149 15.11 8.24 6.52
CA ILE A 149 15.62 7.60 7.74
C ILE A 149 15.37 8.50 8.95
N GLU A 150 15.58 9.82 8.82
CA GLU A 150 15.27 10.79 9.87
C GLU A 150 13.77 10.80 10.22
N LEU A 151 12.91 10.65 9.20
CA LEU A 151 11.45 10.55 9.39
C LEU A 151 11.00 9.33 10.21
N ASN A 152 11.87 8.36 10.49
CA ASN A 152 11.52 7.25 11.37
C ASN A 152 11.21 7.68 12.81
N GLU A 153 11.73 8.83 13.26
CA GLU A 153 11.35 9.39 14.56
C GLU A 153 9.88 9.84 14.57
N LEU A 154 9.40 10.44 13.48
CA LEU A 154 7.98 10.75 13.31
C LEU A 154 7.14 9.47 13.23
N ARG A 155 7.58 8.48 12.43
CA ARG A 155 6.88 7.19 12.34
C ARG A 155 6.77 6.52 13.71
N ARG A 156 7.82 6.58 14.53
CA ARG A 156 7.81 6.07 15.90
C ARG A 156 6.76 6.80 16.75
N THR A 157 6.69 8.13 16.66
CA THR A 157 5.69 8.92 17.41
C THR A 157 4.26 8.47 17.12
N TYR A 158 3.93 8.24 15.84
CA TYR A 158 2.60 7.71 15.46
C TYR A 158 2.39 6.26 15.91
N ALA A 159 3.39 5.39 15.74
CA ALA A 159 3.31 4.00 16.17
C ALA A 159 3.06 3.88 17.67
N GLU A 160 3.77 4.66 18.49
CA GLU A 160 3.56 4.72 19.94
C GLU A 160 2.18 5.26 20.31
N MET A 161 1.71 6.30 19.62
CA MET A 161 0.37 6.86 19.85
C MET A 161 -0.73 5.82 19.59
N VAL A 162 -0.64 5.07 18.48
CA VAL A 162 -1.64 4.04 18.12
C VAL A 162 -1.52 2.77 18.98
N ALA A 163 -0.30 2.43 19.44
CA ALA A 163 -0.08 1.29 20.31
C ALA A 163 -0.70 1.46 21.70
N ARG A 164 -0.71 2.69 22.26
CA ARG A 164 -1.22 3.00 23.61
C ARG A 164 -2.63 2.47 23.90
N PRO A 165 -3.66 2.76 23.09
CA PRO A 165 -5.00 2.22 23.35
C PRO A 165 -5.10 0.71 23.04
N GLY A 166 -4.17 0.13 22.29
CA GLY A 166 -4.19 -1.27 21.86
C GLY A 166 -5.31 -1.61 20.87
N GLY A 167 -5.20 -2.77 20.21
CA GLY A 167 -6.24 -3.32 19.34
C GLY A 167 -6.40 -2.68 17.96
N LEU A 168 -5.54 -1.72 17.60
CA LEU A 168 -5.49 -1.09 16.28
C LEU A 168 -4.26 -1.55 15.52
N THR A 169 -4.39 -1.81 14.23
CA THR A 169 -3.22 -1.96 13.36
C THR A 169 -2.60 -0.59 13.07
N CYS A 170 -1.28 -0.57 12.98
CA CYS A 170 -0.52 0.61 12.60
C CYS A 170 0.47 0.23 11.50
N SER A 171 0.44 0.99 10.43
CA SER A 171 1.18 0.74 9.21
C SER A 171 1.73 2.05 8.66
N PHE A 172 2.75 1.96 7.80
CA PHE A 172 3.30 3.14 7.13
C PHE A 172 3.39 2.94 5.63
N HIS A 173 2.95 3.94 4.89
CA HIS A 173 3.15 4.06 3.46
C HIS A 173 4.27 5.07 3.21
N THR A 174 5.13 4.78 2.24
CA THR A 174 6.19 5.68 1.79
C THR A 174 6.28 5.61 0.27
N THR A 175 6.26 6.78 -0.35
CA THR A 175 6.51 6.93 -1.78
C THR A 175 8.01 6.82 -2.05
N VAL A 176 8.40 5.99 -3.01
CA VAL A 176 9.78 5.70 -3.37
C VAL A 176 10.13 6.44 -4.65
N TYR A 177 10.89 7.52 -4.48
CA TYR A 177 11.52 8.32 -5.53
C TYR A 177 12.88 7.73 -5.91
N GLY A 178 13.41 8.12 -7.08
CA GLY A 178 14.66 7.57 -7.61
C GLY A 178 15.86 7.75 -6.66
N ASP A 179 15.93 8.90 -5.99
CA ASP A 179 16.97 9.25 -5.03
C ASP A 179 16.72 8.67 -3.62
N THR A 180 15.46 8.36 -3.27
CA THR A 180 15.07 7.77 -1.99
C THR A 180 15.05 6.24 -1.97
N LEU A 181 15.14 5.56 -3.13
CA LEU A 181 15.15 4.10 -3.24
C LEU A 181 16.18 3.45 -2.30
N LYS A 182 17.37 4.04 -2.21
CA LYS A 182 18.46 3.62 -1.31
C LYS A 182 18.09 3.58 0.18
N HIS A 183 17.05 4.29 0.60
CA HIS A 183 16.60 4.34 2.00
C HIS A 183 15.63 3.20 2.36
N VAL A 184 15.01 2.54 1.37
CA VAL A 184 14.01 1.48 1.60
C VAL A 184 14.48 0.40 2.59
N PRO A 185 15.71 -0.15 2.48
CA PRO A 185 16.18 -1.16 3.45
C PRO A 185 16.28 -0.60 4.87
N GLY A 186 16.69 0.66 5.03
CA GLY A 186 16.82 1.32 6.33
C GLY A 186 15.46 1.56 7.00
N ILE A 187 14.44 1.98 6.24
CA ILE A 187 13.06 2.10 6.73
C ILE A 187 12.54 0.72 7.16
N LEU A 188 12.77 -0.30 6.34
CA LEU A 188 12.30 -1.64 6.60
C LEU A 188 12.97 -2.29 7.84
N LYS A 189 14.24 -1.95 8.08
CA LYS A 189 14.99 -2.33 9.28
C LYS A 189 14.49 -1.61 10.52
N TRP A 190 14.14 -0.33 10.41
CA TRP A 190 13.45 0.38 11.48
C TRP A 190 12.10 -0.28 11.80
N ALA A 191 11.30 -0.61 10.78
CA ALA A 191 10.00 -1.26 10.97
C ALA A 191 10.15 -2.64 11.63
N GLN A 192 11.16 -3.43 11.27
CA GLN A 192 11.47 -4.69 11.95
C GLN A 192 11.72 -4.47 13.44
N ARG A 193 12.55 -3.49 13.82
CA ARG A 193 12.84 -3.20 15.24
C ARG A 193 11.58 -2.84 16.05
N HIS A 194 10.54 -2.35 15.37
CA HIS A 194 9.27 -1.96 15.98
C HIS A 194 8.12 -2.89 15.59
N ILE A 195 8.40 -4.14 15.19
CA ILE A 195 7.44 -5.12 14.66
C ILE A 195 6.21 -5.38 15.54
N GLU A 196 6.33 -5.12 16.85
CA GLU A 196 5.24 -5.25 17.81
C GLU A 196 4.15 -4.17 17.65
N SER A 197 4.55 -2.99 17.14
CA SER A 197 3.68 -1.83 16.91
C SER A 197 3.48 -1.52 15.43
N VAL A 198 4.42 -1.89 14.57
CA VAL A 198 4.41 -1.62 13.12
C VAL A 198 4.12 -2.91 12.37
N HIS A 199 2.91 -3.00 11.83
CA HIS A 199 2.37 -4.26 11.31
C HIS A 199 2.54 -4.42 9.79
N LEU A 200 2.53 -3.30 9.06
CA LEU A 200 2.64 -3.26 7.61
C LEU A 200 3.53 -2.08 7.18
N MET A 201 4.39 -2.32 6.20
CA MET A 201 5.08 -1.28 5.43
C MET A 201 4.65 -1.35 3.97
N THR A 202 4.26 -0.22 3.39
CA THR A 202 3.93 -0.12 1.97
C THR A 202 4.90 0.82 1.27
N PHE A 203 5.60 0.31 0.26
CA PHE A 203 6.49 1.08 -0.60
C PHE A 203 5.81 1.31 -1.94
N ILE A 204 5.53 2.56 -2.28
CA ILE A 204 4.82 2.93 -3.50
C ILE A 204 5.82 3.53 -4.47
N ALA A 205 6.09 2.87 -5.59
CA ALA A 205 6.96 3.44 -6.61
C ALA A 205 6.35 4.76 -7.10
N PHE A 206 7.15 5.81 -7.13
CA PHE A 206 6.68 7.13 -7.50
C PHE A 206 6.16 7.15 -8.94
N ARG A 207 4.94 7.67 -9.10
CA ARG A 207 4.28 8.01 -10.37
C ARG A 207 3.36 9.21 -10.08
N THR A 208 3.52 10.32 -10.77
CA THR A 208 2.55 11.43 -10.71
C THR A 208 1.75 11.53 -11.99
N PHE A 209 0.55 12.11 -11.91
CA PHE A 209 -0.32 12.41 -13.05
C PHE A 209 0.44 12.94 -14.26
N ARG A 210 1.35 13.89 -14.05
CA ARG A 210 2.10 14.52 -15.15
C ARG A 210 3.31 13.73 -15.61
N GLU A 211 3.97 12.98 -14.73
CA GLU A 211 5.16 12.21 -15.11
C GLU A 211 4.83 10.84 -15.71
N TYR A 212 3.69 10.23 -15.33
CA TYR A 212 3.19 9.05 -16.05
C TYR A 212 2.45 9.46 -17.34
N MET A 213 1.96 10.71 -17.47
CA MET A 213 1.40 11.28 -18.69
C MET A 213 2.34 12.33 -19.33
N PRO A 214 3.51 11.93 -19.88
CA PRO A 214 4.45 12.87 -20.45
C PRO A 214 3.88 13.53 -21.71
N GLU A 215 3.74 14.86 -21.69
CA GLU A 215 3.36 15.69 -22.84
C GLU A 215 4.33 15.54 -24.02
N GLY A 216 5.58 15.14 -23.77
CA GLY A 216 6.60 14.96 -24.80
C GLY A 216 6.38 13.74 -25.71
N ARG A 217 5.75 12.67 -25.22
CA ARG A 217 5.65 11.38 -25.93
C ARG A 217 4.25 11.11 -26.48
N PHE A 218 3.21 11.66 -25.85
CA PHE A 218 1.83 11.42 -26.23
C PHE A 218 1.04 12.71 -26.38
N GLU A 219 0.01 12.67 -27.23
CA GLU A 219 -1.10 13.59 -27.22
C GLU A 219 -2.27 12.97 -26.46
N TYR A 220 -3.09 13.77 -25.78
CA TYR A 220 -4.16 13.27 -24.93
C TYR A 220 -5.53 13.64 -25.47
N PHE A 221 -6.44 12.67 -25.46
CA PHE A 221 -7.79 12.83 -26.00
C PHE A 221 -8.84 12.51 -24.94
N ALA A 222 -9.83 13.39 -24.82
CA ALA A 222 -11.07 13.18 -24.07
C ALA A 222 -12.22 13.01 -25.07
N ASN A 223 -12.86 11.83 -25.09
CA ASN A 223 -13.93 11.50 -26.04
C ASN A 223 -13.58 11.83 -27.51
N GLY A 224 -12.35 11.49 -27.92
CA GLY A 224 -11.86 11.73 -29.29
C GLY A 224 -11.45 13.17 -29.60
N LYS A 225 -11.54 14.11 -28.64
CA LYS A 225 -11.08 15.49 -28.80
C LYS A 225 -9.75 15.68 -28.08
N LYS A 226 -8.76 16.25 -28.78
CA LYS A 226 -7.46 16.58 -28.19
C LYS A 226 -7.64 17.60 -27.07
N VAL A 227 -7.02 17.34 -25.92
CA VAL A 227 -7.05 18.21 -24.73
C VAL A 227 -5.64 18.55 -24.27
N ALA A 228 -5.49 19.72 -23.64
CA ALA A 228 -4.28 20.07 -22.92
C ALA A 228 -4.31 19.44 -21.52
N LEU A 229 -3.18 18.92 -21.07
CA LEU A 229 -3.04 18.52 -19.67
C LEU A 229 -2.97 19.79 -18.79
N PRO A 230 -3.49 19.73 -17.55
CA PRO A 230 -3.41 20.84 -16.62
C PRO A 230 -1.94 21.20 -16.33
N ALA A 231 -1.65 22.49 -16.12
CA ALA A 231 -0.34 22.92 -15.62
C ALA A 231 -0.05 22.21 -14.28
N ALA A 232 1.20 21.84 -14.04
CA ALA A 232 1.61 21.32 -12.74
C ALA A 232 1.24 22.34 -11.66
N SER A 233 0.71 21.87 -10.54
CA SER A 233 0.62 22.70 -9.34
C SER A 233 2.01 23.21 -8.98
N ASP A 234 2.14 24.46 -8.54
CA ASP A 234 3.41 25.07 -8.12
C ASP A 234 4.14 24.28 -7.01
N ASP A 235 3.44 23.34 -6.36
CA ASP A 235 3.95 22.42 -5.33
C ASP A 235 4.53 21.10 -5.86
N ALA A 236 4.42 20.82 -7.16
CA ALA A 236 5.10 19.68 -7.80
C ALA A 236 6.59 20.02 -7.92
N GLY A 237 7.33 19.68 -6.86
CA GLY A 237 8.76 19.94 -6.72
C GLY A 237 9.55 19.62 -7.99
N GLY A 238 10.32 20.59 -8.43
CA GLY A 238 11.26 20.45 -9.53
C GLY A 238 12.41 19.50 -9.18
N ALA A 239 12.50 18.42 -9.92
CA ALA A 239 13.72 17.79 -10.45
C ALA A 239 13.25 16.54 -11.21
N ALA A 240 13.98 16.15 -12.25
CA ALA A 240 13.71 14.94 -13.03
C ALA A 240 13.82 13.67 -12.15
N SER A 241 12.75 13.35 -11.42
CA SER A 241 12.65 12.16 -10.60
C SER A 241 12.38 10.97 -11.52
N ARG A 242 13.16 9.90 -11.35
CA ARG A 242 12.93 8.63 -12.07
C ARG A 242 11.51 8.13 -11.80
N THR A 243 10.73 7.96 -12.87
CA THR A 243 9.36 7.44 -12.83
C THR A 243 9.23 6.07 -13.45
N ASP A 244 10.34 5.43 -13.77
CA ASP A 244 10.43 4.06 -14.28
C ASP A 244 10.71 3.03 -13.17
N ILE A 245 10.77 3.46 -11.91
CA ILE A 245 11.04 2.59 -10.76
C ILE A 245 10.02 1.46 -10.73
N THR A 246 10.51 0.23 -10.74
CA THR A 246 9.67 -0.98 -10.72
C THR A 246 9.60 -1.61 -9.33
N SER A 247 8.57 -2.41 -9.08
CA SER A 247 8.49 -3.22 -7.86
C SER A 247 9.69 -4.18 -7.73
N ARG A 248 10.24 -4.63 -8.87
CA ARG A 248 11.45 -5.47 -8.96
C ARG A 248 12.70 -4.75 -8.44
N GLU A 249 12.87 -3.47 -8.77
CA GLU A 249 13.98 -2.66 -8.25
C GLU A 249 13.87 -2.46 -6.74
N ILE A 250 12.67 -2.20 -6.22
CA ILE A 250 12.44 -2.06 -4.78
C ILE A 250 12.78 -3.38 -4.05
N VAL A 251 12.37 -4.53 -4.59
CA VAL A 251 12.75 -5.84 -4.00
C VAL A 251 14.26 -6.08 -4.08
N ARG A 252 14.91 -5.77 -5.20
CA ARG A 252 16.37 -5.88 -5.32
C ARG A 252 17.08 -5.06 -4.25
N GLU A 253 16.61 -3.84 -4.02
CA GLU A 253 17.18 -2.95 -3.01
C GLU A 253 16.96 -3.48 -1.59
N ILE A 254 15.74 -3.92 -1.26
CA ILE A 254 15.43 -4.58 0.03
C ILE A 254 16.35 -5.78 0.26
N ARG A 255 16.57 -6.59 -0.79
CA ARG A 255 17.37 -7.80 -0.66
C ARG A 255 18.78 -7.51 -0.20
N ARG A 256 19.35 -6.32 -0.49
CA ARG A 256 20.71 -5.93 -0.04
C ARG A 256 20.90 -6.10 1.47
N GLU A 257 19.88 -5.78 2.26
CA GLU A 257 19.87 -5.99 3.72
C GLU A 257 19.21 -7.32 4.09
N TYR A 258 18.24 -7.79 3.30
CA TYR A 258 17.46 -8.99 3.55
C TYR A 258 17.54 -9.99 2.39
N PRO A 259 18.65 -10.76 2.24
CA PRO A 259 18.86 -11.64 1.10
C PRO A 259 17.71 -12.64 0.85
N ASP A 260 17.06 -13.09 1.92
CA ASP A 260 15.94 -14.04 1.89
C ASP A 260 14.55 -13.39 1.75
N PHE A 261 14.49 -12.07 1.46
CA PHE A 261 13.22 -11.40 1.21
C PHE A 261 12.58 -11.96 -0.06
N GLU A 262 11.37 -12.50 0.09
CA GLU A 262 10.60 -13.14 -0.97
C GLU A 262 9.12 -12.81 -0.86
N PRO A 263 8.49 -12.32 -1.95
CA PRO A 263 7.03 -12.23 -2.03
C PRO A 263 6.34 -13.59 -1.90
N CYS A 264 5.13 -13.57 -1.36
CA CYS A 264 4.27 -14.74 -1.23
C CYS A 264 3.01 -14.63 -2.10
N GLY A 265 2.63 -13.43 -2.51
CA GLY A 265 1.53 -13.23 -3.44
C GLY A 265 1.66 -11.94 -4.25
N TYR A 266 0.84 -11.81 -5.27
CA TYR A 266 0.86 -10.65 -6.18
C TYR A 266 -0.50 -10.36 -6.84
N LEU A 267 -0.60 -9.13 -7.38
CA LEU A 267 -1.55 -8.74 -8.43
C LEU A 267 -0.77 -8.25 -9.65
N GLY A 268 -1.22 -8.64 -10.84
CA GLY A 268 -0.57 -8.33 -12.12
C GLY A 268 -0.96 -6.99 -12.73
N GLY A 269 -0.43 -6.71 -13.92
CA GLY A 269 -0.89 -5.61 -14.78
C GLY A 269 -2.07 -6.02 -15.67
N THR A 270 -2.89 -5.05 -16.08
CA THR A 270 -4.00 -5.30 -17.03
C THR A 270 -3.54 -5.49 -18.48
N GLU A 271 -2.40 -4.91 -18.86
CA GLU A 271 -1.88 -4.96 -20.23
C GLU A 271 -0.52 -5.66 -20.34
N ASP A 272 0.24 -5.71 -19.23
CA ASP A 272 1.57 -6.32 -19.17
C ASP A 272 1.54 -7.49 -18.16
N HIS A 273 1.73 -8.70 -18.67
CA HIS A 273 1.70 -9.93 -17.88
C HIS A 273 2.92 -10.11 -16.97
N ASP A 274 4.02 -9.42 -17.25
CA ASP A 274 5.23 -9.45 -16.43
C ASP A 274 5.25 -8.35 -15.36
N ALA A 275 4.31 -7.40 -15.43
CA ALA A 275 4.16 -6.34 -14.44
C ALA A 275 3.62 -6.89 -13.11
N LEU A 276 4.42 -6.71 -12.06
CA LEU A 276 4.07 -7.05 -10.68
C LEU A 276 3.58 -5.77 -10.00
N LYS A 277 2.29 -5.48 -10.13
CA LYS A 277 1.68 -4.22 -9.69
C LYS A 277 1.52 -4.15 -8.18
N TRP A 278 1.11 -5.25 -7.56
CA TRP A 278 1.15 -5.41 -6.11
C TRP A 278 1.99 -6.63 -5.78
N LEU A 279 2.96 -6.48 -4.88
CA LEU A 279 3.70 -7.58 -4.29
C LEU A 279 3.46 -7.62 -2.79
N PHE A 280 3.11 -8.79 -2.28
CA PHE A 280 2.84 -9.02 -0.88
C PHE A 280 3.91 -9.94 -0.30
N THR A 281 4.58 -9.50 0.75
CA THR A 281 5.52 -10.30 1.52
C THR A 281 5.08 -10.32 2.98
N ILE A 282 4.89 -11.49 3.57
CA ILE A 282 4.67 -11.63 5.01
C ILE A 282 5.95 -12.16 5.64
N ARG A 283 6.63 -11.33 6.42
CA ARG A 283 7.85 -11.67 7.16
C ARG A 283 7.48 -12.25 8.52
N ILE A 284 8.20 -13.28 8.96
CA ILE A 284 8.02 -13.95 10.25
C ILE A 284 9.27 -13.67 11.09
N GLY A 285 9.11 -13.01 12.24
CA GLY A 285 10.26 -12.59 13.03
C GLY A 285 9.93 -11.87 14.33
N LYS A 286 10.95 -11.20 14.86
CA LYS A 286 10.94 -10.41 16.08
C LYS A 286 11.70 -9.10 15.84
N ASN A 287 11.74 -8.24 16.85
CA ASN A 287 12.46 -6.96 16.81
C ASN A 287 13.96 -7.12 16.48
N ASP A 288 14.57 -8.20 16.98
CA ASP A 288 15.99 -8.51 16.82
C ASP A 288 16.34 -9.27 15.53
N GLY A 289 15.36 -9.75 14.77
CA GLY A 289 15.63 -10.50 13.54
C GLY A 289 14.40 -11.07 12.84
N ILE A 290 14.51 -11.24 11.52
CA ILE A 290 13.54 -11.97 10.70
C ILE A 290 14.02 -13.42 10.50
N TYR A 291 13.18 -14.39 10.79
CA TYR A 291 13.49 -15.81 10.58
C TYR A 291 13.26 -16.24 9.14
N GLY A 292 12.27 -15.67 8.46
CA GLY A 292 12.03 -15.89 7.03
C GLY A 292 10.73 -15.24 6.57
N CYS A 293 10.28 -15.62 5.38
CA CYS A 293 9.01 -15.17 4.81
C CYS A 293 8.02 -16.34 4.73
N LEU A 294 6.74 -16.02 4.78
CA LEU A 294 5.67 -16.92 4.41
C LEU A 294 5.76 -17.22 2.91
N GLY A 295 5.45 -18.45 2.48
CA GLY A 295 5.43 -18.80 1.06
C GLY A 295 4.02 -18.81 0.45
N PRO A 296 3.92 -19.06 -0.88
CA PRO A 296 2.68 -18.88 -1.63
C PRO A 296 1.55 -19.82 -1.19
N LYS A 297 1.85 -21.05 -0.76
CA LYS A 297 0.83 -22.01 -0.35
C LYS A 297 0.12 -21.61 0.95
N LEU A 298 0.85 -21.00 1.87
CA LEU A 298 0.23 -20.47 3.09
C LEU A 298 -0.58 -19.21 2.82
N MET A 299 -0.15 -18.38 1.86
CA MET A 299 -0.93 -17.21 1.44
C MET A 299 -2.26 -17.67 0.84
N GLU A 300 -2.21 -18.69 -0.03
CA GLU A 300 -3.38 -19.32 -0.61
C GLU A 300 -4.33 -19.86 0.46
N ILE A 301 -3.83 -20.71 1.37
CA ILE A 301 -4.64 -21.28 2.45
C ILE A 301 -5.26 -20.17 3.29
N PHE A 302 -4.51 -19.13 3.63
CA PHE A 302 -5.02 -18.03 4.44
C PHE A 302 -6.17 -17.28 3.75
N GLN A 303 -6.02 -16.95 2.47
CA GLN A 303 -7.03 -16.23 1.70
C GLN A 303 -8.27 -17.11 1.45
N ILE A 304 -8.08 -18.35 0.99
CA ILE A 304 -9.17 -19.26 0.66
C ILE A 304 -9.91 -19.73 1.90
N PHE A 305 -9.21 -20.06 2.99
CA PHE A 305 -9.85 -20.46 4.24
C PHE A 305 -10.73 -19.32 4.77
N HIS A 306 -10.22 -18.10 4.86
CA HIS A 306 -11.03 -16.97 5.31
C HIS A 306 -12.24 -16.73 4.39
N HIS A 307 -12.05 -16.81 3.07
CA HIS A 307 -13.13 -16.65 2.09
C HIS A 307 -14.20 -17.74 2.23
N MET A 308 -13.81 -19.01 2.40
CA MET A 308 -14.73 -20.13 2.58
C MET A 308 -15.63 -19.96 3.82
N PHE A 309 -15.14 -19.38 4.91
CA PHE A 309 -15.92 -19.21 6.15
C PHE A 309 -16.67 -17.88 6.25
N THR A 310 -16.20 -16.82 5.58
CA THR A 310 -16.77 -15.46 5.71
C THR A 310 -17.39 -14.93 4.43
N GLY A 311 -17.22 -15.65 3.33
CA GLY A 311 -17.53 -15.18 1.98
C GLY A 311 -16.63 -14.05 1.48
N LYS A 312 -15.57 -13.65 2.19
CA LYS A 312 -14.75 -12.47 1.86
C LYS A 312 -13.25 -12.77 1.88
N TYR A 313 -12.49 -12.19 0.96
CA TYR A 313 -11.02 -12.18 1.06
C TYR A 313 -10.54 -11.19 2.13
N ARG A 314 -9.38 -11.46 2.72
CA ARG A 314 -8.90 -10.72 3.89
C ARG A 314 -7.73 -9.82 3.55
N ALA A 315 -7.84 -8.55 3.92
CA ALA A 315 -6.76 -7.57 3.81
C ALA A 315 -6.18 -7.13 5.17
N ASN A 316 -7.00 -7.00 6.22
CA ASN A 316 -6.51 -6.58 7.54
C ASN A 316 -6.43 -7.76 8.52
N ILE A 317 -5.32 -7.85 9.25
CA ILE A 317 -5.09 -8.86 10.29
C ILE A 317 -4.92 -8.14 11.63
N PRO A 318 -5.77 -8.42 12.63
CA PRO A 318 -5.66 -7.83 13.97
C PRO A 318 -4.29 -8.04 14.62
N PRO A 319 -3.81 -7.08 15.45
CA PRO A 319 -2.51 -7.17 16.10
C PRO A 319 -2.28 -8.47 16.90
N GLY A 320 -3.30 -8.94 17.62
CA GLY A 320 -3.20 -10.16 18.42
C GLY A 320 -2.91 -11.43 17.60
N ILE A 321 -3.50 -11.55 16.40
CA ILE A 321 -3.22 -12.67 15.49
C ILE A 321 -1.79 -12.55 14.95
N ARG A 322 -1.34 -11.33 14.64
CA ARG A 322 0.03 -11.07 14.18
C ARG A 322 1.07 -11.42 15.24
N ALA A 323 0.82 -11.11 16.51
CA ALA A 323 1.71 -11.45 17.62
C ALA A 323 1.74 -12.96 17.97
N ALA A 324 0.71 -13.72 17.58
CA ALA A 324 0.59 -15.14 17.89
C ALA A 324 1.15 -16.06 16.78
N SER A 325 2.05 -15.60 15.91
CA SER A 325 2.36 -16.25 14.63
C SER A 325 3.07 -17.61 14.71
N LYS A 326 3.34 -18.15 15.91
CA LYS A 326 3.86 -19.51 16.10
C LYS A 326 2.89 -20.57 15.54
N TRP A 327 1.60 -20.26 15.42
CA TRP A 327 0.60 -21.13 14.79
C TRP A 327 0.90 -21.43 13.31
N LEU A 328 1.75 -20.63 12.65
CA LEU A 328 2.20 -20.87 11.28
C LEU A 328 3.22 -22.02 11.18
N PHE A 329 3.89 -22.37 12.27
CA PHE A 329 4.98 -23.35 12.23
C PHE A 329 4.55 -24.80 11.98
N PRO A 330 3.39 -25.29 12.46
CA PRO A 330 2.83 -26.56 11.97
C PRO A 330 2.60 -26.56 10.45
N ALA A 331 2.27 -25.40 9.88
CA ALA A 331 2.06 -25.23 8.44
C ALA A 331 3.39 -25.17 7.63
N ALA A 332 4.55 -25.24 8.30
CA ALA A 332 5.85 -25.43 7.67
C ALA A 332 5.96 -26.73 6.87
N LEU A 333 5.15 -27.75 7.17
CA LEU A 333 5.21 -29.04 6.48
C LEU A 333 4.85 -28.93 4.99
N ILE A 334 4.08 -27.91 4.62
CA ILE A 334 3.52 -27.74 3.27
C ILE A 334 4.16 -26.58 2.49
N ASP A 335 4.89 -25.70 3.17
CA ASP A 335 5.45 -24.47 2.61
C ASP A 335 6.95 -24.33 2.94
N LYS A 336 7.79 -24.43 1.90
CA LYS A 336 9.25 -24.46 2.06
C LYS A 336 9.82 -23.16 2.69
N PRO A 337 9.41 -21.95 2.27
CA PRO A 337 9.84 -20.72 2.93
C PRO A 337 9.49 -20.69 4.43
N ALA A 338 8.27 -21.08 4.81
CA ALA A 338 7.88 -21.17 6.22
C ALA A 338 8.67 -22.24 7.00
N ALA A 339 9.00 -23.37 6.36
CA ALA A 339 9.88 -24.39 6.97
C ALA A 339 11.28 -23.86 7.28
N MET A 340 11.83 -23.03 6.40
CA MET A 340 13.11 -22.38 6.63
C MET A 340 13.03 -21.40 7.80
N ALA A 341 11.95 -20.60 7.87
CA ALA A 341 11.70 -19.69 8.99
C ALA A 341 11.60 -20.47 10.32
N PHE A 342 10.89 -21.59 10.34
CA PHE A 342 10.76 -22.43 11.52
C PHE A 342 12.11 -23.01 11.98
N ARG A 343 12.92 -23.55 11.07
CA ARG A 343 14.27 -24.08 11.40
C ARG A 343 15.18 -23.00 11.99
N ARG A 344 15.14 -21.78 11.43
CA ARG A 344 15.91 -20.64 11.94
C ARG A 344 15.41 -20.16 13.30
N TYR A 345 14.10 -20.18 13.53
CA TYR A 345 13.51 -19.92 14.84
C TYR A 345 13.99 -20.95 15.88
N LEU A 346 13.96 -22.25 15.56
CA LEU A 346 14.46 -23.30 16.45
C LEU A 346 15.96 -23.12 16.74
N SER A 347 16.76 -22.82 15.71
CA SER A 347 18.19 -22.51 15.90
C SER A 347 18.42 -21.30 16.80
N ALA A 348 17.59 -20.26 16.69
CA ALA A 348 17.66 -19.11 17.58
C ALA A 348 17.26 -19.47 19.02
N CYS A 349 16.25 -20.32 19.22
CA CYS A 349 15.84 -20.80 20.55
C CYS A 349 16.89 -21.71 21.20
N LEU A 350 17.64 -22.50 20.43
CA LEU A 350 18.75 -23.30 20.94
C LEU A 350 19.89 -22.42 21.46
N LYS A 351 20.11 -21.24 20.86
CA LYS A 351 21.11 -20.26 21.32
C LYS A 351 20.61 -19.43 22.49
N ASP A 352 19.30 -19.15 22.54
CA ASP A 352 18.66 -18.36 23.58
C ASP A 352 17.25 -18.92 23.87
N PRO A 353 17.11 -19.80 24.89
CA PRO A 353 15.84 -20.43 25.24
C PRO A 353 14.73 -19.45 25.66
N SER A 354 15.06 -18.23 26.09
CA SER A 354 14.05 -17.22 26.45
C SER A 354 13.16 -16.81 25.26
N LYS A 355 13.63 -17.05 24.03
CA LYS A 355 12.87 -16.82 22.78
C LYS A 355 11.66 -17.75 22.63
N LEU A 356 11.57 -18.84 23.39
CA LEU A 356 10.39 -19.70 23.44
C LEU A 356 9.21 -19.01 24.15
N LEU A 357 9.49 -18.15 25.13
CA LEU A 357 8.47 -17.48 25.94
C LEU A 357 7.94 -16.20 25.30
N SER A 358 8.71 -15.60 24.40
CA SER A 358 8.34 -14.34 23.75
C SER A 358 7.54 -14.56 22.46
N PRO A 359 6.67 -13.60 22.08
CA PRO A 359 5.88 -13.68 20.85
C PRO A 359 6.74 -13.73 19.58
N VAL A 360 6.18 -14.29 18.52
CA VAL A 360 6.74 -14.24 17.16
C VAL A 360 5.71 -13.52 16.30
N HIS A 361 6.16 -12.52 15.56
CA HIS A 361 5.31 -11.61 14.83
C HIS A 361 5.30 -11.90 13.34
N THR A 362 4.17 -11.60 12.69
CA THR A 362 4.11 -11.40 11.24
C THR A 362 4.07 -9.93 10.90
N GLN A 363 4.98 -9.51 10.01
CA GLN A 363 5.03 -8.16 9.47
C GLN A 363 4.88 -8.18 7.96
N GLU A 364 3.93 -7.41 7.48
CA GLU A 364 3.61 -7.37 6.07
C GLU A 364 4.40 -6.27 5.37
N VAL A 365 4.83 -6.55 4.15
CA VAL A 365 5.47 -5.58 3.26
C VAL A 365 4.74 -5.64 1.95
N VAL A 366 4.17 -4.51 1.54
CA VAL A 366 3.50 -4.37 0.25
C VAL A 366 4.34 -3.45 -0.63
N ILE A 367 4.59 -3.85 -1.86
CA ILE A 367 5.23 -2.99 -2.86
C ILE A 367 4.21 -2.73 -3.94
N LEU A 368 3.91 -1.45 -4.15
CA LEU A 368 2.94 -0.97 -5.13
C LEU A 368 3.69 -0.34 -6.29
N GLN A 369 3.49 -0.87 -7.49
CA GLN A 369 3.87 -0.23 -8.74
C GLN A 369 2.59 0.36 -9.36
N PRO A 370 2.46 1.70 -9.44
CA PRO A 370 1.28 2.32 -10.01
C PRO A 370 1.13 2.08 -11.53
N PRO A 371 0.15 2.69 -12.20
CA PRO A 371 -0.05 2.52 -13.63
C PRO A 371 1.19 2.86 -14.47
N ASP A 372 1.37 2.12 -15.57
CA ASP A 372 2.40 2.39 -16.58
C ASP A 372 1.71 2.70 -17.91
N ILE A 373 2.24 3.63 -18.70
CA ILE A 373 1.79 3.86 -20.09
C ILE A 373 2.74 3.12 -21.03
N LEU A 374 2.19 2.20 -21.81
CA LEU A 374 2.91 1.43 -22.82
C LEU A 374 3.29 2.32 -24.01
N ALA A 375 4.22 1.83 -24.84
CA ALA A 375 4.71 2.57 -26.00
C ALA A 375 3.59 2.95 -27.00
N ASP A 376 2.53 2.14 -27.08
CA ASP A 376 1.36 2.38 -27.93
C ASP A 376 0.29 3.28 -27.28
N GLY A 377 0.51 3.76 -26.07
CA GLY A 377 -0.43 4.58 -25.30
C GLY A 377 -1.38 3.78 -24.40
N ARG A 378 -1.47 2.45 -24.50
CA ARG A 378 -2.30 1.70 -23.54
C ARG A 378 -1.79 1.88 -22.12
N GLN A 379 -2.71 1.96 -21.17
CA GLN A 379 -2.38 2.16 -19.75
C GLN A 379 -2.54 0.84 -19.01
N SER A 380 -1.43 0.29 -18.53
CA SER A 380 -1.40 -0.94 -17.74
C SER A 380 -1.70 -0.64 -16.27
N MET A 381 -2.94 -0.91 -15.86
CA MET A 381 -3.45 -0.71 -14.50
C MET A 381 -3.14 -1.91 -13.61
N CYS A 382 -3.45 -1.80 -12.31
CA CYS A 382 -3.46 -2.97 -11.42
C CYS A 382 -4.65 -3.86 -11.76
N ASP A 383 -4.38 -5.14 -12.05
CA ASP A 383 -5.43 -6.17 -12.16
C ASP A 383 -6.17 -6.27 -10.83
N ALA A 384 -7.51 -6.30 -10.88
CA ALA A 384 -8.38 -6.29 -9.71
C ALA A 384 -7.98 -5.24 -8.65
N CYS A 385 -7.83 -3.98 -9.06
CA CYS A 385 -7.31 -2.91 -8.20
C CYS A 385 -8.05 -2.83 -6.83
N PRO A 386 -7.31 -2.94 -5.70
CA PRO A 386 -7.86 -2.76 -4.36
C PRO A 386 -8.37 -1.33 -4.11
N ASP A 387 -7.74 -0.35 -4.76
CA ASP A 387 -7.98 1.07 -4.56
C ASP A 387 -9.03 1.62 -5.55
N MET A 388 -10.15 0.92 -5.72
CA MET A 388 -11.28 1.44 -6.51
C MET A 388 -12.25 2.21 -5.62
N THR A 389 -12.58 3.42 -6.08
CA THR A 389 -13.43 4.41 -5.40
C THR A 389 -14.72 4.66 -6.19
N VAL A 390 -15.64 5.42 -5.61
CA VAL A 390 -16.93 5.73 -6.22
C VAL A 390 -16.88 7.05 -6.98
N TRP A 391 -17.33 7.03 -8.22
CA TRP A 391 -17.63 8.22 -9.03
C TRP A 391 -18.90 7.98 -9.84
N ASN A 392 -19.89 8.89 -9.70
CA ASN A 392 -21.17 8.83 -10.42
C ASN A 392 -21.84 7.43 -10.40
N GLY A 393 -21.88 6.81 -9.22
CA GLY A 393 -22.54 5.51 -9.03
C GLY A 393 -21.78 4.31 -9.61
N ARG A 394 -20.50 4.47 -9.98
CA ARG A 394 -19.63 3.42 -10.54
C ARG A 394 -18.33 3.32 -9.75
N LEU A 395 -17.71 2.14 -9.77
CA LEU A 395 -16.36 1.94 -9.26
C LEU A 395 -15.32 2.30 -10.32
N VAL A 396 -14.33 3.09 -9.92
CA VAL A 396 -13.25 3.60 -10.78
C VAL A 396 -11.92 3.57 -10.03
N TRP A 397 -10.78 3.53 -10.73
CA TRP A 397 -9.46 3.61 -10.09
C TRP A 397 -9.26 4.96 -9.40
N SER A 398 -8.93 4.96 -8.10
CA SER A 398 -8.68 6.20 -7.34
C SER A 398 -7.58 7.06 -7.96
N CYS A 399 -6.49 6.43 -8.40
CA CYS A 399 -5.35 7.10 -9.03
C CYS A 399 -5.67 7.77 -10.38
N ARG A 400 -6.82 7.47 -10.99
CA ARG A 400 -7.29 8.11 -12.23
C ARG A 400 -8.56 8.94 -12.04
N LEU A 401 -8.98 9.16 -10.79
CA LEU A 401 -10.21 9.89 -10.49
C LEU A 401 -10.15 11.34 -10.99
N GLU A 402 -8.99 11.99 -10.96
CA GLU A 402 -8.79 13.36 -11.45
C GLU A 402 -9.14 13.52 -12.93
N GLU A 403 -8.98 12.48 -13.75
CA GLU A 403 -9.35 12.55 -15.16
C GLU A 403 -10.86 12.63 -15.32
N LEU A 404 -11.59 11.85 -14.52
CA LEU A 404 -13.04 11.84 -14.54
C LEU A 404 -13.61 13.14 -13.98
N THR A 405 -13.02 13.71 -12.94
CA THR A 405 -13.49 14.99 -12.37
C THR A 405 -13.22 16.17 -13.29
N ARG A 406 -12.10 16.17 -14.02
CA ARG A 406 -11.71 17.30 -14.90
C ARG A 406 -12.26 17.19 -16.32
N PHE A 407 -12.27 15.99 -16.90
CA PHE A 407 -12.59 15.77 -18.31
C PHE A 407 -13.88 14.97 -18.53
N GLY A 408 -14.48 14.43 -17.46
CA GLY A 408 -15.70 13.61 -17.54
C GLY A 408 -15.47 12.19 -18.12
N CYS A 409 -14.25 11.86 -18.52
CA CYS A 409 -13.85 10.55 -19.03
C CYS A 409 -12.38 10.29 -18.75
N PHE A 410 -11.98 9.02 -18.83
CA PHE A 410 -10.56 8.67 -18.85
C PHE A 410 -9.91 9.21 -20.14
N LEU A 411 -8.75 9.84 -19.99
CA LEU A 411 -7.97 10.30 -21.12
C LEU A 411 -7.35 9.11 -21.85
N THR A 412 -7.31 9.23 -23.18
CA THR A 412 -6.63 8.30 -24.07
C THR A 412 -5.34 8.97 -24.56
N PRO A 413 -4.17 8.50 -24.14
CA PRO A 413 -2.91 8.93 -24.71
C PRO A 413 -2.70 8.27 -26.09
N VAL A 414 -2.21 9.04 -27.04
CA VAL A 414 -1.89 8.60 -28.41
C VAL A 414 -0.45 9.01 -28.68
N PRO A 415 0.44 8.09 -29.12
CA PRO A 415 1.83 8.41 -29.39
C PRO A 415 1.95 9.57 -30.38
N LYS A 416 2.84 10.53 -30.09
CA LYS A 416 3.18 11.55 -31.08
C LYS A 416 3.91 10.89 -32.27
N PRO A 417 3.69 11.35 -33.50
CA PRO A 417 4.53 10.95 -34.62
C PRO A 417 6.00 11.25 -34.28
N GLU A 418 6.90 10.30 -34.53
CA GLU A 418 8.34 10.57 -34.43
C GLU A 418 8.65 11.77 -35.33
N GLN A 419 9.25 12.82 -34.76
CA GLN A 419 9.77 13.91 -35.58
C GLN A 419 10.93 13.31 -36.39
N PRO A 420 10.89 13.40 -37.73
CA PRO A 420 11.89 12.79 -38.60
C PRO A 420 13.30 13.37 -38.41
#